data_AF-A0A556CBR6-F1
#
_entry.id   AF-A0A556CBR6-F1
#
_cell.length_a   1.000
_cell.length_b   1.000
_cell.length_c   1.000
_cell.angle_alpha   90.00
_cell.angle_beta   90.00
_cell.angle_gamma   90.00
#
_symmetry.space_group_name_H-M   'P 1'
#
loop_
_entity.id
_entity.type
_entity.pdbx_description
1 polymer ?
#
loop_
_entity_poly.entity_id
_entity_poly.type
_entity_poly.pdbx_seq_one_letter_code
_entity_poly.pdbx_strand_id
1 'polypeptide(L)' 'MIENTLAKGVDSVSQIFKGVEILPDGSVVRSGTNYSGKFQEAHDASKASIQSRISNLESGG' A
#
# COMPACT_ATOMS: atom_id res chain seq x y z
N MET A 1 -12.43 32.98 19.11
CA MET A 1 -11.93 31.65 19.54
C MET A 1 -12.49 30.48 18.70
N ILE A 2 -13.25 30.74 17.64
CA ILE A 2 -13.85 29.69 16.78
C ILE A 2 -12.88 29.28 15.65
N GLU A 3 -12.17 30.24 15.05
CA GLU A 3 -11.27 30.00 13.90
C GLU A 3 -10.10 29.05 14.20
N ASN A 4 -9.51 29.15 15.39
CA ASN A 4 -8.42 28.24 15.81
C ASN A 4 -8.89 26.79 16.00
N THR A 5 -10.17 26.57 16.33
CA THR A 5 -10.76 25.24 16.48
C THR A 5 -11.09 24.62 15.11
N LEU A 6 -11.52 25.44 14.13
CA LEU A 6 -11.72 24.98 12.76
C LEU A 6 -10.39 24.57 12.08
N ALA A 7 -9.33 25.36 12.24
CA ALA A 7 -8.02 25.04 11.66
C ALA A 7 -7.47 23.69 12.19
N LYS A 8 -7.57 23.46 13.50
CA LYS A 8 -7.14 22.20 14.13
C LYS A 8 -8.02 21.01 13.75
N GLY A 9 -9.30 21.24 13.46
CA GLY A 9 -10.22 20.24 12.93
C GLY A 9 -9.82 19.79 11.52
N VAL A 10 -9.52 20.75 10.63
CA VAL A 10 -9.09 20.48 9.24
C VAL A 10 -7.76 19.70 9.20
N ASP A 11 -6.80 20.06 10.04
CA ASP A 11 -5.51 19.35 10.12
C ASP A 11 -5.64 17.90 10.64
N SER A 12 -6.60 17.65 11.54
CA SER A 12 -6.84 16.32 12.11
C SER A 12 -7.60 15.41 11.13
N VAL A 13 -8.52 15.98 10.37
CA VAL A 13 -9.22 15.33 9.25
C VAL A 13 -8.20 14.93 8.18
N SER A 14 -7.27 15.83 7.81
CA SER A 14 -6.19 15.57 6.84
C SER A 14 -5.35 14.31 7.12
N GLN A 15 -5.08 13.98 8.39
CA GLN A 15 -4.33 12.77 8.74
C GLN A 15 -5.11 11.47 8.46
N ILE A 16 -6.43 11.46 8.60
CA ILE A 16 -7.28 10.28 8.36
C ILE A 16 -7.44 10.02 6.85
N PHE A 17 -7.35 11.08 6.03
CA PHE A 17 -7.36 10.98 4.57
C PHE A 17 -5.97 10.84 3.95
N LYS A 18 -4.92 10.56 4.74
CA LYS A 18 -3.60 10.24 4.17
C LYS A 18 -3.70 9.00 3.28
N GLY A 19 -3.58 9.21 1.98
CA GLY A 19 -3.74 8.18 0.96
C GLY A 19 -5.20 7.89 0.59
N VAL A 20 -6.09 8.86 0.79
CA VAL A 20 -7.46 8.88 0.29
C VAL A 20 -7.66 10.18 -0.48
N GLU A 21 -8.05 10.08 -1.74
CA GLU A 21 -8.39 11.17 -2.64
C GLU A 21 -9.90 11.18 -2.84
N ILE A 22 -10.52 12.35 -2.68
CA ILE A 22 -11.94 12.55 -2.96
C ILE A 22 -12.03 13.20 -4.34
N LEU A 23 -12.67 12.52 -5.29
CA LEU A 23 -12.83 13.01 -6.65
C LEU A 23 -13.96 14.07 -6.72
N PRO A 24 -13.97 14.93 -7.77
CA PRO A 24 -14.99 15.98 -7.92
C PRO A 24 -16.43 15.47 -8.04
N ASP A 25 -16.62 14.20 -8.41
CA ASP A 25 -17.91 13.51 -8.45
C ASP A 25 -18.35 12.95 -7.08
N GLY A 26 -17.55 13.20 -6.03
CA GLY A 26 -17.79 12.73 -4.67
C GLY A 26 -17.34 11.28 -4.40
N SER A 27 -16.76 10.61 -5.40
CA SER A 27 -16.21 9.28 -5.20
C SER A 27 -14.89 9.31 -4.42
N VAL A 28 -14.53 8.19 -3.80
CA VAL A 28 -13.39 8.08 -2.89
C VAL A 28 -12.39 7.08 -3.44
N VAL A 29 -11.17 7.52 -3.73
CA VAL A 29 -10.08 6.68 -4.22
C VAL A 29 -9.03 6.55 -3.13
N ARG A 30 -8.68 5.32 -2.75
CA ARG A 30 -7.55 5.08 -1.83
C ARG A 30 -6.23 5.15 -2.57
N SER A 31 -5.62 6.33 -2.65
CA SER A 31 -4.24 6.51 -3.11
C SER A 31 -3.22 6.19 -1.99
N GLY A 32 -3.16 4.93 -1.55
CA GLY A 32 -2.24 4.46 -0.51
C GLY A 32 -1.04 3.67 -1.04
N THR A 33 -0.15 3.22 -0.16
CA THR A 33 0.88 2.24 -0.55
C THR A 33 0.21 0.92 -0.91
N ASN A 34 0.54 0.36 -2.08
CA ASN A 34 0.08 -0.96 -2.50
C ASN A 34 0.83 -2.08 -1.73
N TYR A 35 0.68 -2.10 -0.41
CA TYR A 35 1.39 -3.04 0.46
C TYR A 35 1.07 -4.49 0.09
N SER A 36 -0.21 -4.83 -0.06
CA SER A 36 -0.65 -6.19 -0.41
C SER A 36 -0.11 -6.63 -1.77
N GLY A 37 -0.16 -5.78 -2.79
CA GLY A 37 0.40 -6.11 -4.11
C GLY A 37 1.92 -6.28 -4.08
N LYS A 38 2.65 -5.40 -3.38
CA LYS A 38 4.11 -5.55 -3.21
C LYS A 38 4.49 -6.80 -2.41
N PHE A 39 3.69 -7.13 -1.40
CA PHE A 39 3.88 -8.35 -0.61
C PHE A 39 3.66 -9.60 -1.47
N GLN A 40 2.60 -9.59 -2.29
CA GLN A 40 2.32 -10.68 -3.23
C GLN A 40 3.45 -10.87 -4.24
N GLU A 41 3.95 -9.78 -4.83
CA GLU A 41 5.07 -9.82 -5.78
C GLU A 41 6.34 -10.40 -5.14
N ALA A 42 6.71 -9.93 -3.94
CA ALA A 42 7.87 -10.44 -3.22
C ALA A 42 7.72 -11.92 -2.82
N HIS A 43 6.51 -12.33 -2.44
CA HIS A 43 6.19 -13.71 -2.15
C HIS A 43 6.36 -14.62 -3.38
N ASP A 44 5.80 -14.21 -4.51
CA ASP A 44 5.86 -14.98 -5.75
C ASP A 44 7.30 -15.10 -6.28
N ALA A 45 8.08 -14.01 -6.19
CA ALA A 45 9.50 -14.02 -6.50
C ALA A 45 10.30 -14.96 -5.58
N SER A 46 10.02 -14.94 -4.27
CA SER A 46 10.65 -15.84 -3.29
C SER A 46 10.34 -17.31 -3.61
N LYS A 47 9.06 -17.61 -3.90
CA LYS A 47 8.61 -18.94 -4.26
C LYS A 47 9.32 -19.46 -5.52
N ALA A 48 9.41 -18.64 -6.57
CA ALA A 48 10.11 -19.00 -7.81
C ALA A 48 11.61 -19.24 -7.59
N SER A 49 12.27 -18.38 -6.79
CA SER A 49 13.69 -18.52 -6.45
C SER A 49 13.99 -19.82 -5.71
N ILE A 50 13.16 -20.18 -4.72
CA ILE A 50 13.31 -21.44 -3.98
C ILE A 50 13.09 -22.63 -4.92
N GLN A 51 12.06 -22.60 -5.76
CA GLN A 51 11.81 -23.67 -6.73
C GLN A 51 12.98 -23.86 -7.71
N SER A 52 13.57 -22.76 -8.20
CA SER A 52 14.76 -22.84 -9.05
C SER A 52 15.95 -23.47 -8.32
N ARG A 53 16.18 -23.11 -7.06
CA ARG A 53 17.25 -23.73 -6.25
C ARG A 53 17.02 -25.22 -6.04
N ILE A 54 15.79 -25.63 -5.76
CA ILE A 54 15.43 -27.05 -5.61
C ILE A 54 15.69 -27.78 -6.92
N SER A 55 15.20 -27.26 -8.06
CA SER A 55 15.40 -27.87 -9.37
C SER A 55 16.87 -28.03 -9.72
N ASN A 56 17.71 -27.04 -9.40
CA ASN A 56 19.16 -27.11 -9.65
C ASN A 56 19.85 -28.20 -8.79
N LEU A 57 19.36 -28.44 -7.57
CA LEU A 57 19.86 -29.51 -6.71
C LEU A 57 19.41 -30.89 -7.21
N GLU A 58 18.16 -31.00 -7.66
CA GLU A 58 17.59 -32.23 -8.21
C GLU A 58 18.23 -32.62 -9.55
N SER A 59 18.71 -31.65 -10.33
CA SER A 59 19.38 -31.90 -11.61
C SER A 59 20.84 -32.36 -11.48
N GLY A 60 21.36 -32.54 -10.27
CA GLY A 60 22.65 -33.19 -10.01
C GLY A 60 23.91 -32.34 -10.19
N GLY A 61 23.81 -31.10 -10.68
CA GLY A 61 24.96 -30.24 -10.99
C GLY A 61 25.65 -30.61 -12.30
#